data_AF-A0A661CMI0-F1
#
_entry.id   AF-A0A661CMI0-F1
#
_cell.length_a   1.000
_cell.length_b   1.000
_cell.length_c   1.000
_cell.angle_alpha   90.00
_cell.angle_beta   90.00
_cell.angle_gamma   90.00
#
_symmetry.space_group_name_H-M   'P 1'
#
loop_
_entity.id
_entity.type
_entity.pdbx_description
1 polymer ?
#
loop_
_entity_poly.entity_id
_entity_poly.type
_entity_poly.pdbx_seq_one_letter_code
_entity_poly.pdbx_strand_id
1 'polypeptide(L)'
;MTTETKSQQKDIASMDVQELRAELKALRNSEPYDRIFESVPVSLEVGDYSGIKVFLDNLRANGVQDFKAYFEEHPEAIREGIGHMSEDVFLHNQEFLGIYQSNSTEEFLNDTAGVDPMTDKTVYSDDFCRGFGELFTALASGATRFSTHTTETTVDNTTRFRAEVTWSIVSGYEETWERLVVSVIPFDRMRLPT
;
A
#
# COMPACT_ATOMS: atom_id res chain seq x y z
N MET A 1 -37.31 0.44 -6.90
CA MET A 1 -36.31 0.87 -7.91
C MET A 1 -34.96 1.13 -7.25
N THR A 2 -34.41 0.16 -6.49
CA THR A 2 -33.22 0.39 -5.64
C THR A 2 -32.16 -0.72 -5.75
N THR A 3 -32.42 -1.75 -6.55
CA THR A 3 -31.53 -2.91 -6.72
C THR A 3 -30.66 -2.81 -7.98
N GLU A 4 -31.14 -2.18 -9.06
CA GLU A 4 -30.39 -2.03 -10.32
C GLU A 4 -29.24 -1.01 -10.22
N THR A 5 -29.42 0.08 -9.48
CA THR A 5 -28.39 1.14 -9.33
C THR A 5 -27.19 0.67 -8.51
N LYS A 6 -27.39 -0.20 -7.50
CA LYS A 6 -26.29 -0.80 -6.72
C LYS A 6 -25.51 -1.84 -7.52
N SER A 7 -26.15 -2.54 -8.47
CA SER A 7 -25.46 -3.47 -9.37
C SER A 7 -24.57 -2.71 -10.35
N GLN A 8 -25.11 -1.68 -11.02
CA GLN A 8 -24.35 -0.87 -11.97
C GLN A 8 -23.15 -0.14 -11.34
N GLN A 9 -23.27 0.37 -10.11
CA GLN A 9 -22.14 1.02 -9.42
C GLN A 9 -21.00 0.04 -9.10
N LYS A 10 -21.32 -1.22 -8.78
CA LYS A 10 -20.34 -2.26 -8.47
C LYS A 10 -19.67 -2.79 -9.74
N ASP A 11 -20.41 -2.88 -10.84
CA ASP A 11 -19.92 -3.32 -12.14
C ASP A 11 -18.97 -2.29 -12.78
N ILE A 12 -19.21 -0.99 -12.59
CA ILE A 12 -18.33 0.09 -13.08
C ILE A 12 -17.01 0.12 -12.31
N ALA A 13 -17.04 0.08 -10.97
CA ALA A 13 -15.82 0.05 -10.15
C ALA A 13 -14.98 -1.22 -10.39
N SER A 14 -15.62 -2.36 -10.68
CA SER A 14 -14.93 -3.60 -11.04
C SER A 14 -14.27 -3.54 -12.43
N MET A 15 -14.81 -2.73 -13.35
CA MET A 15 -14.29 -2.61 -14.72
C MET A 15 -13.06 -1.69 -14.76
N ASP A 16 -13.10 -0.58 -14.02
CA ASP A 16 -11.96 0.36 -13.92
C ASP A 16 -10.74 -0.29 -13.26
N VAL A 17 -10.95 -1.09 -12.21
CA VAL A 17 -9.87 -1.87 -11.58
C VAL A 17 -9.31 -2.93 -12.54
N GLN A 18 -10.15 -3.57 -13.36
CA GLN A 18 -9.69 -4.54 -14.36
C GLN A 18 -8.89 -3.88 -15.49
N GLU A 19 -9.27 -2.68 -15.91
CA GLU A 19 -8.58 -1.91 -16.94
C GLU A 19 -7.22 -1.40 -16.42
N LEU A 20 -7.17 -0.90 -15.19
CA LEU A 20 -5.93 -0.53 -14.51
C LEU A 20 -4.99 -1.73 -14.33
N ARG A 21 -5.51 -2.90 -13.93
CA ARG A 21 -4.74 -4.15 -13.89
C ARG A 21 -4.18 -4.52 -15.26
N ALA A 22 -4.96 -4.36 -16.33
CA ALA A 22 -4.51 -4.66 -17.68
C ALA A 22 -3.42 -3.69 -18.14
N GLU A 23 -3.54 -2.40 -17.81
CA GLU A 23 -2.55 -1.38 -18.13
C GLU A 23 -1.25 -1.59 -17.35
N LEU A 24 -1.32 -1.88 -16.05
CA LEU A 24 -0.14 -2.20 -15.25
C LEU A 24 0.51 -3.51 -15.69
N LYS A 25 -0.28 -4.52 -16.06
CA LYS A 25 0.23 -5.73 -16.70
C LYS A 25 0.88 -5.45 -18.07
N ALA A 26 0.42 -4.43 -18.80
CA ALA A 26 1.01 -4.01 -20.07
C ALA A 26 2.32 -3.20 -19.87
N LEU A 27 2.38 -2.32 -18.86
CA LEU A 27 3.63 -1.73 -18.39
C LEU A 27 4.62 -2.82 -17.98
N ARG A 28 4.12 -3.85 -17.29
CA ARG A 28 4.85 -5.06 -16.88
C ARG A 28 5.32 -5.96 -18.04
N ASN A 29 5.05 -5.59 -19.29
CA ASN A 29 5.55 -6.32 -20.46
C ASN A 29 6.32 -5.38 -21.41
N SER A 30 6.58 -4.13 -21.00
CA SER A 30 7.40 -3.21 -21.76
C SER A 30 8.86 -3.42 -21.37
N GLU A 31 9.62 -4.09 -22.24
CA GLU A 31 10.99 -4.59 -21.96
C GLU A 31 11.95 -3.65 -21.18
N PRO A 32 11.95 -2.31 -21.36
CA PRO A 32 12.83 -1.46 -20.56
C PRO A 32 12.38 -1.26 -19.11
N TYR A 33 11.08 -1.22 -18.81
CA TYR A 33 10.60 -0.90 -17.46
C TYR A 33 10.78 -2.08 -16.50
N ASP A 34 10.42 -3.29 -16.91
CA ASP A 34 10.55 -4.48 -16.07
C ASP A 34 12.01 -4.76 -15.72
N ARG A 35 12.89 -4.69 -16.73
CA ARG A 35 14.32 -4.92 -16.51
C ARG A 35 14.92 -3.87 -15.59
N ILE A 36 14.50 -2.60 -15.70
CA ILE A 36 14.96 -1.56 -14.78
C ILE A 36 14.44 -1.83 -13.38
N PHE A 37 13.13 -2.03 -13.21
CA PHE A 37 12.48 -2.28 -11.92
C PHE A 37 13.11 -3.48 -11.17
N GLU A 38 13.31 -4.58 -11.87
CA GLU A 38 13.97 -5.79 -11.34
C GLU A 38 15.47 -5.61 -11.10
N SER A 39 16.11 -4.66 -11.78
CA SER A 39 17.54 -4.36 -11.58
C SER A 39 17.83 -3.36 -10.46
N VAL A 40 16.81 -2.71 -9.90
CA VAL A 40 17.01 -1.73 -8.81
C VAL A 40 17.49 -2.47 -7.56
N PRO A 41 18.67 -2.11 -6.99
CA PRO A 41 19.26 -2.82 -5.85
C PRO A 41 18.66 -2.37 -4.51
N VAL A 42 17.39 -1.98 -4.50
CA VAL A 42 16.64 -1.50 -3.33
C VAL A 42 15.25 -2.11 -3.40
N SER A 43 14.70 -2.50 -2.25
CA SER A 43 13.33 -3.00 -2.14
C SER A 43 12.34 -1.96 -2.66
N LEU A 44 11.53 -2.40 -3.63
CA LEU A 44 10.47 -1.59 -4.24
C LEU A 44 9.17 -2.39 -4.35
N GLU A 45 8.09 -1.70 -4.00
CA GLU A 45 6.71 -2.07 -4.29
C GLU A 45 6.06 -0.93 -5.07
N VAL A 46 5.21 -1.26 -6.03
CA VAL A 46 4.29 -0.29 -6.66
C VAL A 46 2.87 -0.73 -6.36
N GLY A 47 2.04 0.17 -5.84
CA GLY A 47 0.66 -0.13 -5.45
C GLY A 47 -0.33 0.96 -5.83
N ASP A 48 -1.61 0.58 -5.77
CA ASP A 48 -2.75 1.46 -6.00
C ASP A 48 -3.40 1.88 -4.67
N TYR A 49 -3.33 3.17 -4.39
CA TYR A 49 -3.86 3.82 -3.18
C TYR A 49 -5.06 4.73 -3.50
N SER A 50 -5.67 4.60 -4.68
CA SER A 50 -6.84 5.38 -5.09
C SER A 50 -8.03 5.20 -4.13
N GLY A 51 -8.23 3.98 -3.62
CA GLY A 51 -9.25 3.71 -2.60
C GLY A 51 -9.00 4.48 -1.30
N ILE A 52 -7.74 4.62 -0.88
CA ILE A 52 -7.35 5.44 0.27
C ILE A 52 -7.63 6.92 -0.02
N LYS A 53 -7.34 7.40 -1.23
CA LYS A 53 -7.68 8.78 -1.62
C LYS A 53 -9.17 9.07 -1.45
N VAL A 54 -10.01 8.18 -2.00
CA VAL A 54 -11.47 8.30 -1.90
C VAL A 54 -11.92 8.29 -0.43
N PHE A 55 -11.34 7.40 0.39
CA PHE A 55 -11.60 7.36 1.83
C PHE A 55 -11.27 8.70 2.52
N LEU A 56 -10.09 9.26 2.30
CA LEU A 56 -9.67 10.53 2.90
C LEU A 56 -10.49 11.72 2.38
N ASP A 57 -10.84 11.73 1.10
CA ASP A 57 -11.69 12.77 0.52
C ASP A 57 -13.11 12.74 1.12
N ASN A 58 -13.64 11.54 1.39
CA ASN A 58 -14.92 11.38 2.10
C ASN A 58 -14.84 11.89 3.54
N LEU A 59 -13.75 11.60 4.27
CA LEU A 59 -13.55 12.15 5.63
C LEU A 59 -13.52 13.69 5.58
N ARG A 60 -12.80 14.27 4.62
CA ARG A 60 -12.73 15.72 4.43
C ARG A 60 -14.10 16.32 4.12
N ALA A 61 -14.87 15.68 3.24
CA ALA A 61 -16.23 16.12 2.90
C ALA A 61 -17.19 16.06 4.12
N ASN A 62 -16.94 15.13 5.06
CA ASN A 62 -17.68 15.02 6.32
C ASN A 62 -17.16 15.97 7.42
N GLY A 63 -16.24 16.87 7.11
CA GLY A 63 -15.79 17.94 8.00
C GLY A 63 -14.50 17.66 8.77
N VAL A 64 -13.80 16.56 8.49
CA VAL A 64 -12.46 16.33 9.05
C VAL A 64 -11.48 17.34 8.45
N GLN A 65 -10.92 18.20 9.30
CA GLN A 65 -9.93 19.22 8.90
C GLN A 65 -8.53 18.90 9.44
N ASP A 66 -8.46 18.44 10.68
CA ASP A 66 -7.21 17.98 11.29
C ASP A 66 -7.19 16.45 11.28
N PHE A 67 -6.60 15.89 10.21
CA PHE A 67 -6.47 14.45 10.05
C PHE A 67 -5.61 13.81 11.14
N LYS A 68 -4.62 14.53 11.67
CA LYS A 68 -3.78 14.02 12.74
C LYS A 68 -4.61 13.81 14.00
N ALA A 69 -5.32 14.85 14.44
CA ALA A 69 -6.19 14.76 15.61
C ALA A 69 -7.29 13.71 15.41
N TYR A 70 -7.87 13.65 14.21
CA TYR A 70 -8.90 12.66 13.87
C TYR A 70 -8.39 11.22 14.03
N PHE A 71 -7.22 10.89 13.47
CA PHE A 71 -6.68 9.53 13.58
C PHE A 71 -6.14 9.18 14.97
N GLU A 72 -5.75 10.17 15.77
CA GLU A 72 -5.43 9.98 17.19
C GLU A 72 -6.69 9.62 18.00
N GLU A 73 -7.84 10.23 17.69
CA GLU A 73 -9.14 9.93 18.32
C GLU A 73 -9.80 8.67 17.76
N HIS A 74 -9.54 8.34 16.50
CA HIS A 74 -10.15 7.24 15.72
C HIS A 74 -9.09 6.32 15.10
N PRO A 75 -8.30 5.58 15.90
CA PRO A 75 -7.27 4.67 15.38
C PRO A 75 -7.84 3.53 14.51
N GLU A 76 -9.11 3.17 14.69
CA GLU A 76 -9.84 2.23 13.83
C GLU A 76 -10.00 2.72 12.39
N ALA A 77 -10.12 4.04 12.18
CA ALA A 77 -10.27 4.62 10.85
C ALA A 77 -8.98 4.47 10.02
N ILE A 78 -7.82 4.35 10.67
CA ILE A 78 -6.56 4.04 9.97
C ILE A 78 -6.64 2.63 9.38
N ARG A 79 -7.09 1.65 10.16
CA ARG A 79 -7.21 0.26 9.72
C ARG A 79 -8.26 0.10 8.61
N GLU A 80 -9.38 0.81 8.72
CA GLU A 80 -10.38 0.93 7.64
C GLU A 80 -9.75 1.50 6.37
N GLY A 81 -9.00 2.61 6.50
CA GLY A 81 -8.27 3.22 5.39
C GLY A 81 -7.32 2.24 4.70
N ILE A 82 -6.52 1.47 5.46
CA ILE A 82 -5.62 0.44 4.92
C ILE A 82 -6.42 -0.60 4.09
N GLY A 83 -7.60 -0.99 4.57
CA GLY A 83 -8.47 -1.93 3.86
C GLY A 83 -9.01 -1.44 2.50
N HIS A 84 -8.84 -0.15 2.19
CA HIS A 84 -9.17 0.41 0.88
C HIS A 84 -8.02 0.32 -0.15
N MET A 85 -6.84 -0.15 0.25
CA MET A 85 -5.72 -0.39 -0.65
C MET A 85 -6.03 -1.58 -1.58
N SER A 86 -5.73 -1.46 -2.87
CA SER A 86 -5.97 -2.56 -3.82
C SER A 86 -4.75 -3.46 -3.94
N GLU A 87 -4.84 -4.67 -3.41
CA GLU A 87 -3.73 -5.64 -3.46
C GLU A 87 -3.53 -6.28 -4.83
N ASP A 88 -4.54 -6.22 -5.71
CA ASP A 88 -4.51 -6.84 -7.03
C ASP A 88 -3.55 -6.16 -8.02
N VAL A 89 -3.03 -5.00 -7.62
CA VAL A 89 -2.29 -4.07 -8.46
C VAL A 89 -0.81 -4.00 -8.04
N PHE A 90 -0.43 -4.75 -7.00
CA PHE A 90 0.93 -4.72 -6.49
C PHE A 90 1.95 -5.32 -7.45
N LEU A 91 3.06 -4.58 -7.61
CA LEU A 91 4.28 -5.06 -8.25
C LEU A 91 5.41 -5.03 -7.22
N HIS A 92 6.09 -6.16 -7.03
CA HIS A 92 7.25 -6.26 -6.14
C HIS A 92 8.49 -6.64 -6.94
N ASN A 93 9.62 -5.99 -6.65
CA ASN A 93 10.90 -6.45 -7.18
C ASN A 93 11.53 -7.53 -6.27
N GLN A 94 12.61 -8.17 -6.74
CA GLN A 94 13.28 -9.22 -5.97
C GLN A 94 13.80 -8.78 -4.61
N GLU A 95 14.24 -7.53 -4.47
CA GLU A 95 14.75 -7.00 -3.19
C GLU A 95 13.62 -6.89 -2.14
N PHE A 96 12.41 -6.50 -2.56
CA PHE A 96 11.23 -6.50 -1.68
C PHE A 96 10.88 -7.92 -1.23
N LEU A 97 10.75 -8.83 -2.20
CA LEU A 97 10.39 -10.22 -1.92
C LEU A 97 11.42 -10.91 -0.99
N GLY A 98 12.71 -10.62 -1.17
CA GLY A 98 13.79 -11.12 -0.31
C GLY A 98 13.69 -10.66 1.15
N ILE A 99 13.22 -9.43 1.41
CA ILE A 99 13.01 -8.94 2.78
C ILE A 99 11.94 -9.78 3.49
N TYR A 100 10.84 -10.03 2.79
CA TYR A 100 9.66 -10.74 3.31
C TYR A 100 9.74 -12.27 3.18
N GLN A 101 10.84 -12.79 2.63
CA GLN A 101 11.13 -14.22 2.46
C GLN A 101 10.16 -14.94 1.51
N SER A 102 9.66 -14.23 0.51
CA SER A 102 8.81 -14.79 -0.55
C SER A 102 9.62 -14.97 -1.83
N ASN A 103 9.31 -15.99 -2.64
CA ASN A 103 10.01 -16.26 -3.90
C ASN A 103 9.34 -15.61 -5.12
N SER A 104 8.12 -15.08 -4.95
CA SER A 104 7.38 -14.39 -6.02
C SER A 104 6.32 -13.45 -5.46
N THR A 105 5.87 -12.50 -6.29
CA THR A 105 4.69 -11.66 -5.97
C THR A 105 3.44 -12.51 -5.73
N GLU A 106 3.25 -13.58 -6.50
CA GLU A 106 2.09 -14.47 -6.34
C GLU A 106 2.11 -15.20 -5.00
N GLU A 107 3.27 -15.70 -4.58
CA GLU A 107 3.45 -16.30 -3.25
C GLU A 107 3.19 -15.30 -2.13
N PHE A 108 3.81 -14.11 -2.22
CA PHE A 108 3.60 -13.04 -1.25
C PHE A 108 2.10 -12.71 -1.09
N LEU A 109 1.41 -12.47 -2.21
CA LEU A 109 -0.03 -12.15 -2.20
C LEU A 109 -0.89 -13.32 -1.69
N ASN A 110 -0.52 -14.57 -1.96
CA ASN A 110 -1.24 -15.73 -1.45
C ASN A 110 -1.07 -15.89 0.05
N ASP A 111 0.13 -15.64 0.58
CA ASP A 111 0.40 -15.76 2.01
C ASP A 111 -0.18 -14.58 2.81
N THR A 112 -0.30 -13.41 2.20
CA THR A 112 -1.01 -12.25 2.78
C THR A 112 -2.51 -12.27 2.48
N ALA A 113 -3.00 -13.22 1.68
CA ALA A 113 -4.41 -13.29 1.33
C ALA A 113 -5.28 -13.51 2.57
N GLY A 114 -6.26 -12.62 2.76
CA GLY A 114 -7.19 -12.70 3.88
C GLY A 114 -6.62 -12.20 5.21
N VAL A 115 -5.42 -11.62 5.21
CA VAL A 115 -4.93 -10.84 6.35
C VAL A 115 -5.72 -9.53 6.40
N ASP A 116 -6.67 -9.46 7.33
CA ASP A 116 -7.55 -8.31 7.47
C ASP A 116 -6.92 -7.25 8.41
N PRO A 117 -6.69 -6.01 7.95
CA PRO A 117 -6.18 -4.92 8.77
C PRO A 117 -6.99 -4.64 10.04
N MET A 118 -8.27 -5.01 10.08
CA MET A 118 -9.13 -4.83 11.24
C MET A 118 -8.94 -5.91 12.32
N THR A 119 -8.60 -7.14 11.92
CA THR A 119 -8.62 -8.30 12.82
C THR A 119 -7.27 -8.97 13.03
N ASP A 120 -6.35 -8.87 12.08
CA ASP A 120 -5.03 -9.49 12.17
C ASP A 120 -3.97 -8.53 12.73
N LYS A 121 -3.75 -8.61 14.04
CA LYS A 121 -2.70 -7.82 14.73
C LYS A 121 -1.30 -8.43 14.64
N THR A 122 -1.15 -9.62 14.06
CA THR A 122 0.16 -10.26 13.91
C THR A 122 0.94 -9.59 12.78
N VAL A 123 0.25 -9.29 11.69
CA VAL A 123 0.74 -8.53 10.53
C VAL A 123 0.48 -7.02 10.73
N TYR A 124 -0.78 -6.61 10.93
CA TYR A 124 -1.15 -5.20 11.14
C TYR A 124 -1.06 -4.83 12.62
N SER A 125 0.16 -4.87 13.16
CA SER A 125 0.43 -4.43 14.53
C SER A 125 0.08 -2.94 14.72
N ASP A 126 -0.21 -2.52 15.95
CA ASP A 126 -0.57 -1.12 16.22
C ASP A 126 0.57 -0.15 15.82
N ASP A 127 1.83 -0.58 15.89
CA ASP A 127 3.00 0.19 15.47
C ASP A 127 3.06 0.37 13.94
N PHE A 128 2.78 -0.70 13.19
CA PHE A 128 2.70 -0.67 11.73
C PHE A 128 1.54 0.23 11.26
N CYS A 129 0.36 0.07 11.85
CA CYS A 129 -0.80 0.92 11.54
C CYS A 129 -0.53 2.39 11.87
N ARG A 130 0.24 2.72 12.91
CA ARG A 130 0.61 4.12 13.19
C ARG A 130 1.35 4.77 12.02
N GLY A 131 2.24 4.04 11.34
CA GLY A 131 2.93 4.53 10.15
C GLY A 131 1.97 4.94 9.02
N PHE A 132 0.89 4.15 8.83
CA PHE A 132 -0.18 4.51 7.90
C PHE A 132 -0.98 5.74 8.34
N GLY A 133 -1.22 5.92 9.64
CA GLY A 133 -1.86 7.14 10.15
C GLY A 133 -1.04 8.40 9.85
N GLU A 134 0.29 8.31 10.00
CA GLU A 134 1.21 9.39 9.63
C GLU A 134 1.22 9.63 8.11
N LEU A 135 1.24 8.56 7.30
CA LEU A 135 1.11 8.64 5.85
C LEU A 135 -0.19 9.33 5.43
N PHE A 136 -1.33 8.88 5.94
CA PHE A 136 -2.65 9.45 5.60
C PHE A 136 -2.71 10.92 5.95
N THR A 137 -2.17 11.32 7.11
CA THR A 137 -2.06 12.71 7.52
C THR A 137 -1.21 13.53 6.53
N ALA A 138 -0.06 13.00 6.12
CA ALA A 138 0.83 13.66 5.18
C ALA A 138 0.18 13.83 3.80
N LEU A 139 -0.40 12.76 3.25
CA LEU A 139 -1.08 12.79 1.95
C LEU A 139 -2.32 13.70 1.98
N ALA A 140 -3.11 13.67 3.05
CA ALA A 140 -4.26 14.56 3.22
C ALA A 140 -3.87 16.04 3.30
N SER A 141 -2.61 16.34 3.66
CA SER A 141 -2.04 17.69 3.68
C SER A 141 -1.41 18.08 2.32
N GLY A 142 -1.52 17.23 1.30
CA GLY A 142 -1.00 17.46 -0.04
C GLY A 142 0.46 17.03 -0.24
N ALA A 143 1.05 16.28 0.69
CA ALA A 143 2.36 15.70 0.46
C ALA A 143 2.29 14.65 -0.64
N THR A 144 3.28 14.63 -1.53
CA THR A 144 3.43 13.59 -2.57
C THR A 144 4.48 12.56 -2.24
N ARG A 145 5.24 12.78 -1.15
CA ARG A 145 6.25 11.86 -0.63
C ARG A 145 6.29 11.95 0.89
N PHE A 146 6.39 10.80 1.55
CA PHE A 146 6.46 10.69 3.01
C PHE A 146 7.38 9.53 3.39
N SER A 147 8.15 9.69 4.48
CA SER A 147 8.99 8.64 5.04
C SER A 147 8.78 8.54 6.55
N THR A 148 8.73 7.32 7.08
CA THR A 148 8.68 7.05 8.51
C THR A 148 9.41 5.75 8.84
N HIS A 149 9.53 5.45 10.14
CA HIS A 149 10.06 4.18 10.62
C HIS A 149 8.93 3.29 11.11
N THR A 150 8.90 2.05 10.62
CA THR A 150 7.90 1.05 10.99
C THR A 150 8.56 -0.17 11.63
N THR A 151 7.78 -0.93 12.39
CA THR A 151 8.10 -2.31 12.73
C THR A 151 7.38 -3.24 11.76
N GLU A 152 8.14 -3.92 10.93
CA GLU A 152 7.68 -4.87 9.92
C GLU A 152 7.78 -6.30 10.46
N THR A 153 6.97 -7.20 9.90
CA THR A 153 7.03 -8.64 10.18
C THR A 153 7.14 -9.39 8.86
N THR A 154 7.96 -10.46 8.81
CA THR A 154 7.96 -11.38 7.67
C THR A 154 6.62 -12.07 7.50
N VAL A 155 6.33 -12.51 6.29
CA VAL A 155 5.05 -13.14 5.92
C VAL A 155 4.75 -14.38 6.76
N ASP A 156 5.77 -15.17 7.10
CA ASP A 156 5.66 -16.35 7.97
C ASP A 156 5.45 -16.01 9.47
N ASN A 157 5.36 -14.72 9.81
CA ASN A 157 5.26 -14.17 11.16
C ASN A 157 6.41 -14.55 12.12
N THR A 158 7.54 -15.06 11.60
CA THR A 158 8.64 -15.52 12.47
C THR A 158 9.62 -14.41 12.85
N THR A 159 9.76 -13.39 12.00
CA THR A 159 10.80 -12.37 12.16
C THR A 159 10.21 -10.97 12.14
N ARG A 160 10.43 -10.22 13.23
CA ARG A 160 10.16 -8.78 13.30
C ARG A 160 11.43 -7.98 13.08
N PHE A 161 11.33 -6.87 12.36
CA PHE A 161 12.45 -5.98 12.09
C PHE A 161 11.97 -4.54 11.97
N ARG A 162 12.89 -3.57 12.14
CA ARG A 162 12.58 -2.16 11.89
C ARG A 162 13.09 -1.75 10.52
N ALA A 163 12.28 -0.97 9.83
CA ALA A 163 12.59 -0.45 8.51
C ALA A 163 12.24 1.04 8.40
N GLU A 164 12.97 1.75 7.55
CA GLU A 164 12.51 3.01 7.00
C GLU A 164 11.61 2.68 5.81
N VAL A 165 10.38 3.20 5.82
CA VAL A 165 9.43 3.05 4.73
C VAL A 165 9.15 4.41 4.15
N THR A 166 9.35 4.53 2.84
CA THR A 166 9.05 5.74 2.07
C THR A 166 7.98 5.44 1.05
N TRP A 167 6.91 6.24 1.05
CA TRP A 167 5.91 6.29 -0.01
C TRP A 167 6.15 7.52 -0.87
N SER A 168 6.02 7.35 -2.19
CA SER A 168 6.07 8.45 -3.15
C SER A 168 5.02 8.22 -4.22
N ILE A 169 4.16 9.21 -4.45
CA ILE A 169 3.24 9.21 -5.58
C ILE A 169 4.06 9.34 -6.87
N VAL A 170 3.75 8.50 -7.86
CA VAL A 170 4.37 8.58 -9.18
C VAL A 170 3.89 9.85 -9.88
N SER A 171 4.81 10.56 -10.55
CA SER A 171 4.44 11.79 -11.26
C SER A 171 3.38 11.52 -12.33
N GLY A 172 2.33 12.34 -12.37
CA GLY A 172 1.14 12.15 -13.19
C GLY A 172 -0.03 11.49 -12.46
N TYR A 173 0.18 10.95 -11.25
CA TYR A 173 -0.83 10.28 -10.42
C TYR A 173 -1.16 11.04 -9.13
N GLU A 174 -0.72 12.30 -8.98
CA GLU A 174 -0.92 13.12 -7.77
C GLU A 174 -2.41 13.32 -7.42
N GLU A 175 -3.29 13.33 -8.43
CA GLU A 175 -4.72 13.52 -8.29
C GLU A 175 -5.52 12.22 -8.14
N THR A 176 -4.94 11.06 -8.42
CA THR A 176 -5.67 9.77 -8.39
C THR A 176 -5.11 8.79 -7.36
N TRP A 177 -3.81 8.85 -7.08
CA TRP A 177 -3.06 7.93 -6.22
C TRP A 177 -3.09 6.48 -6.70
N GLU A 178 -3.38 6.26 -7.99
CA GLU A 178 -3.40 4.91 -8.59
C GLU A 178 -2.02 4.28 -8.67
N ARG A 179 -0.95 5.09 -8.53
CA ARG A 179 0.44 4.60 -8.52
C ARG A 179 1.27 5.30 -7.45
N LEU A 180 1.59 4.56 -6.40
CA LEU A 180 2.61 4.91 -5.43
C LEU A 180 3.76 3.92 -5.54
N VAL A 181 4.98 4.42 -5.39
CA VAL A 181 6.18 3.61 -5.17
C VAL A 181 6.46 3.61 -3.68
N VAL A 182 6.66 2.43 -3.12
CA VAL A 182 7.05 2.21 -1.74
C VAL A 182 8.45 1.60 -1.71
N SER A 183 9.33 2.13 -0.86
CA SER A 183 10.62 1.50 -0.58
C SER A 183 10.71 1.11 0.89
N VAL A 184 11.13 -0.12 1.16
CA VAL A 184 11.33 -0.64 2.53
C VAL A 184 12.81 -0.91 2.75
N ILE A 185 13.44 -0.16 3.67
CA ILE A 185 14.88 -0.28 3.95
C ILE A 185 15.07 -0.75 5.39
N PRO A 186 15.36 -2.05 5.62
CA PRO A 186 15.65 -2.55 6.95
C PRO A 186 16.95 -1.94 7.48
N PHE A 187 16.92 -1.36 8.68
CA PHE A 187 18.14 -0.82 9.32
C PHE A 187 18.61 -1.65 10.52
N ASP A 188 17.74 -2.47 11.09
CA ASP A 188 18.11 -3.43 12.14
C ASP A 188 18.66 -4.76 11.58
N ARG A 189 18.48 -5.02 10.28
CA ARG A 189 18.95 -6.23 9.57
C ARG A 189 20.32 -6.11 8.91
N MET A 190 21.12 -5.07 9.19
CA MET A 190 22.53 -5.03 8.73
C MET A 190 23.42 -6.01 9.51
N ARG A 191 23.16 -7.31 9.34
CA ARG A 191 24.17 -8.36 9.29
C ARG A 191 24.02 -9.02 7.93
N LEU A 192 24.86 -8.58 6.98
CA LEU A 192 25.11 -9.34 5.77
C LEU A 192 25.46 -10.78 6.18
N PRO A 193 24.85 -11.82 5.59
CA PRO A 193 25.37 -13.17 5.77
C PRO A 193 26.82 -13.20 5.26
N THR A 194 27.76 -13.47 6.17
CA THR A 194 29.15 -13.86 5.84
C THR A 194 29.20 -15.22 5.21
#